data_AF-A0A7V5XGA8-F1
#
_entry.id   AF-A0A7V5XGA8-F1
#
_cell.length_a   1.000
_cell.length_b   1.000
_cell.length_c   1.000
_cell.angle_alpha   90.00
_cell.angle_beta   90.00
_cell.angle_gamma   90.00
#
_symmetry.space_group_name_H-M   'P 1'
#
loop_
_entity.id
_entity.type
_entity.pdbx_description
1 polymer ?
#
loop_
_entity_poly.entity_id
_entity_poly.type
_entity_poly.pdbx_seq_one_letter_code
_entity_poly.pdbx_strand_id
1 'polypeptide(L)' 'MDKETAKKILEIMLTADGGCEFCVRELYLKFIKEFPEYAYLARKMYREEFNQELIIEELAKNHKRSRSCQ' A
#
# COMPACT_ATOMS: atom_id res chain seq x y z
N MET A 1 9.74 6.89 -13.51
CA MET A 1 8.36 7.41 -13.65
C MET A 1 8.33 8.82 -13.07
N ASP A 2 7.43 9.69 -13.51
CA ASP A 2 7.29 11.02 -12.89
C ASP A 2 6.29 10.98 -11.74
N LYS A 3 6.44 11.88 -10.77
CA LYS A 3 5.57 11.95 -9.58
C LYS A 3 4.09 12.16 -9.96
N GLU A 4 3.82 12.94 -11.00
CA GLU A 4 2.45 13.14 -11.50
C GLU A 4 1.86 11.87 -12.10
N THR A 5 2.65 11.12 -12.87
CA THR A 5 2.24 9.84 -13.45
C THR A 5 1.94 8.81 -12.36
N ALA A 6 2.79 8.75 -11.33
CA ALA A 6 2.57 7.89 -10.16
C ALA A 6 1.25 8.23 -9.46
N LYS A 7 0.95 9.52 -9.27
CA LYS A 7 -0.31 9.99 -8.67
C LYS A 7 -1.53 9.55 -9.48
N LYS A 8 -1.50 9.75 -10.80
CA LYS A 8 -2.59 9.32 -11.70
C LYS A 8 -2.82 7.83 -11.66
N ILE A 9 -1.75 7.02 -11.62
CA ILE A 9 -1.86 5.56 -11.52
C ILE A 9 -2.54 5.16 -10.20
N LEU A 10 -2.12 5.77 -9.07
CA LEU A 10 -2.73 5.53 -7.77
C LEU A 10 -4.22 5.95 -7.76
N GLU A 11 -4.58 7.08 -8.37
CA GLU A 11 -5.98 7.52 -8.53
C GLU A 11 -6.81 6.52 -9.35
N ILE A 12 -6.27 5.97 -10.44
CA ILE A 12 -6.94 4.93 -11.23
C ILE A 12 -7.11 3.65 -10.39
N MET A 13 -6.08 3.26 -9.62
CA MET A 13 -6.14 2.11 -8.74
C MET A 13 -7.20 2.26 -7.63
N LEU A 14 -7.47 3.48 -7.14
CA LEU A 14 -8.57 3.72 -6.19
C LEU A 14 -9.94 3.38 -6.80
N THR A 15 -10.10 3.54 -8.11
CA THR A 15 -11.37 3.22 -8.79
C THR A 15 -11.49 1.74 -9.20
N ALA A 16 -10.46 0.93 -8.96
CA ALA A 16 -10.46 -0.48 -9.32
C ALA A 16 -11.53 -1.25 -8.51
N ASP A 17 -12.28 -2.12 -9.19
CA ASP A 17 -13.35 -2.95 -8.63
C ASP A 17 -14.36 -2.16 -7.76
N GLY A 18 -14.69 -0.93 -8.18
CA GLY A 18 -15.68 -0.09 -7.50
C GLY A 18 -15.19 0.54 -6.19
N GLY A 19 -13.86 0.59 -5.97
CA GLY A 19 -13.28 1.19 -4.77
C GLY A 19 -13.27 0.28 -3.55
N CYS A 20 -13.26 -1.03 -3.76
CA CYS A 20 -13.12 -1.99 -2.67
C CYS A 20 -11.77 -1.80 -1.97
N GLU A 21 -11.81 -1.47 -0.68
CA GLU A 21 -10.63 -1.24 0.17
C GLU A 21 -9.57 -2.34 0.03
N PHE A 22 -9.99 -3.61 0.06
CA PHE A 22 -9.08 -4.75 -0.04
C PHE A 22 -8.39 -4.84 -1.40
N CYS A 23 -9.12 -4.58 -2.50
CA CYS A 23 -8.56 -4.59 -3.85
C CYS A 23 -7.54 -3.46 -4.01
N VAL A 24 -7.90 -2.25 -3.56
CA VAL A 24 -7.00 -1.09 -3.62
C VAL A 24 -5.75 -1.33 -2.76
N ARG A 25 -5.90 -1.91 -1.57
CA ARG A 25 -4.78 -2.27 -0.70
C ARG A 25 -3.79 -3.20 -1.40
N GLU A 26 -4.26 -4.28 -2.02
CA GLU A 26 -3.37 -5.20 -2.75
C GLU A 26 -2.66 -4.54 -3.92
N LEU A 27 -3.37 -3.71 -4.69
CA LEU A 27 -2.79 -2.97 -5.82
C LEU A 27 -1.72 -1.99 -5.35
N TYR A 28 -1.99 -1.25 -4.27
CA TYR A 28 -1.02 -0.33 -3.67
C TYR A 28 0.21 -1.07 -3.15
N LEU A 29 0.03 -2.24 -2.50
CA LEU A 29 1.15 -3.05 -2.05
C LEU A 29 2.01 -3.55 -3.22
N LYS A 30 1.39 -4.02 -4.31
CA LYS A 30 2.09 -4.42 -5.53
C LYS A 30 2.84 -3.24 -6.15
N PHE A 31 2.20 -2.07 -6.23
CA PHE A 31 2.80 -0.85 -6.75
C PHE A 31 4.01 -0.41 -5.93
N ILE A 32 3.92 -0.43 -4.60
CA ILE A 32 5.03 -0.07 -3.71
C ILE A 32 6.19 -1.06 -3.84
N LYS A 33 5.92 -2.34 -4.06
CA LYS A 33 6.95 -3.36 -4.23
C LYS A 33 7.78 -3.13 -5.48
N GLU A 34 7.14 -2.73 -6.58
CA GLU A 34 7.82 -2.41 -7.85
C GLU A 34 8.43 -1.00 -7.83
N PHE A 35 7.79 -0.04 -7.14
CA PHE A 35 8.21 1.37 -7.10
C PHE A 35 8.27 1.90 -5.65
N PRO A 36 9.30 1.50 -4.87
CA PRO A 36 9.42 1.86 -3.47
C PRO A 36 9.58 3.37 -3.22
N GLU A 37 10.08 4.15 -4.20
CA GLU A 37 10.20 5.60 -4.05
C GLU A 37 8.86 6.32 -3.84
N TYR A 38 7.74 5.72 -4.27
CA TYR A 38 6.40 6.28 -4.11
C TYR A 38 5.64 5.71 -2.90
N ALA A 39 6.29 4.91 -2.06
CA ALA A 39 5.65 4.30 -0.87
C ALA A 39 5.01 5.31 0.07
N TYR A 40 5.62 6.49 0.22
CA TYR A 40 5.03 7.57 1.02
C TYR A 40 3.75 8.13 0.39
N LEU A 41 3.75 8.33 -0.93
CA LEU A 41 2.60 8.87 -1.66
C LEU A 41 1.41 7.90 -1.61
N ALA A 42 1.65 6.62 -1.90
CA ALA A 42 0.62 5.58 -1.85
C ALA A 42 0.02 5.44 -0.44
N ARG A 43 0.86 5.44 0.61
CA ARG A 43 0.38 5.41 2.02
C ARG A 43 -0.49 6.61 2.36
N LYS A 44 -0.08 7.80 1.94
CA LYS A 44 -0.83 9.04 2.18
C LYS A 44 -2.20 8.98 1.51
N MET A 45 -2.25 8.63 0.23
CA MET A 45 -3.51 8.55 -0.52
C MET A 45 -4.46 7.49 0.03
N TYR A 46 -3.94 6.31 0.39
CA TYR A 46 -4.76 5.24 0.99
C TYR A 46 -5.36 5.67 2.33
N ARG A 47 -4.58 6.37 3.17
CA ARG A 47 -5.06 6.90 4.45
C ARG A 47 -6.11 7.98 4.25
N GLU A 48 -5.94 8.86 3.26
CA GLU A 48 -6.93 9.91 2.97
C GLU A 48 -8.26 9.31 2.48
N GLU A 49 -8.23 8.24 1.68
CA GLU A 49 -9.42 7.62 1.10
C GLU A 49 -10.17 6.71 2.09
N PHE A 50 -9.46 5.79 2.75
CA PHE A 50 -10.06 4.75 3.60
C PHE A 50 -9.95 5.04 5.09
N ASN A 51 -9.29 6.14 5.49
CA ASN A 51 -8.96 6.47 6.88
C ASN A 51 -8.22 5.34 7.63
N GLN A 52 -7.47 4.52 6.88
CA GLN A 52 -6.72 3.37 7.40
C GLN A 52 -5.23 3.46 7.06
N GLU A 53 -4.41 2.76 7.84
CA GLU A 53 -2.99 2.61 7.51
C GLU A 53 -2.76 1.45 6.55
N LEU A 54 -2.03 1.72 5.47
CA LEU A 54 -1.55 0.68 4.57
C LEU A 54 -0.39 -0.08 5.24
N ILE A 55 -0.71 -1.16 5.97
CA ILE A 55 0.27 -2.02 6.62
C ILE A 55 0.87 -2.97 5.58
N ILE A 56 2.16 -2.77 5.27
CA ILE A 56 2.96 -3.68 4.44
C ILE A 56 3.33 -4.89 5.30
N GLU A 57 2.85 -6.08 4.95
CA GLU A 57 3.02 -7.30 5.77
C GLU A 57 4.48 -7.73 5.98
N GLU A 58 5.42 -7.26 5.15
CA GLU A 58 6.85 -7.42 5.42
C GLU A 58 7.31 -6.75 6.73
N LEU A 59 6.64 -5.68 7.16
CA LEU A 59 6.85 -5.09 8.50
C LEU A 59 6.15 -5.90 9.61
N ALA A 60 5.08 -6.62 9.30
CA ALA A 60 4.35 -7.46 10.26
C ALA A 60 5.07 -8.81 10.55
N LYS A 61 5.87 -9.31 9.60
CA LYS A 61 6.65 -10.55 9.79
C LYS A 61 7.81 -10.40 10.79
N ASN A 62 8.22 -9.18 11.14
CA ASN A 62 9.17 -8.94 12.22
C ASN A 62 8.59 -9.11 13.63
N HIS A 63 7.28 -9.32 13.79
CA HIS A 63 6.66 -9.66 15.08
C HIS A 63 6.42 -11.18 15.29
N LYS A 64 6.84 -12.05 14.36
CA LYS A 64 6.74 -13.52 14.50
C LYS A 64 8.08 -14.24 14.70
N ARG A 65 9.17 -13.53 15.02
CA ARG A 65 10.49 -14.13 15.29
C ARG A 65 10.96 -14.03 16.75
N SER A 66 10.07 -13.85 17.70
CA SER A 66 10.41 -13.86 19.13
C SER A 66 9.39 -14.59 19.98
N ARG A 67 9.06 -15.83 19.61
CA ARG A 67 8.63 -16.89 20.55
C ARG A 67 9.13 -18.26 20.07
N SER A 68 10.45 -18.43 20.01
CA SER A 68 11.05 -19.74 20.30
C SER A 68 11.61 -19.65 21.73
N CYS A 69 10.73 -19.83 22.71
CA CYS A 69 11.17 -20.21 24.04
C CYS A 69 10.92 -21.71 24.13
N GLN A 70 12.04 -22.43 24.15
CA GLN A 70 12.32 -23.77 24.69
C GLN A 70 11.15 -24.75 24.86
#